data_AF-A0A6N3DES7-F1
#
_entry.id   AF-A0A6N3DES7-F1
#
_cell.length_a   1.000
_cell.length_b   1.000
_cell.length_c   1.000
_cell.angle_alpha   90.00
_cell.angle_beta   90.00
_cell.angle_gamma   90.00
#
_symmetry.space_group_name_H-M   'P 1'
#
loop_
_entity.id
_entity.type
_entity.pdbx_description
1 polymer ?
#
loop_
_entity_poly.entity_id
_entity_poly.type
_entity_poly.pdbx_seq_one_letter_code
_entity_poly.pdbx_strand_id
1 'polypeptide(L)'
;MTEQAFVWKDQKKLRMGYTTGSCAAAAAKAAARMLFLGEEIRQVSLMTPKGIRLYLDVEDILRMKDKVRCAIRKDAGDDPDVTDQILVYAEVSKTEGKQITLDGGVGVGRITRKGLEQDIGDAAINKVPRAMIREAVEKEKERGGYTGGLSVIISIPDGAELAKKTFNPRLGIEGGLSVLGTTGIVEPMSEKALTDTIFLEMKMLRENGNEYCYLVPGNYGSDFLKEALGYDGNLAVKCSNYIGESIDHAVRLGMKGILLIGHVGKLIKVAAGVMNTHSRQADCRMEVFASHAAMAGADPETVKKIMESITTAEMTELLEKEQLLGQVMDSVMKRIAFYLKHRGGESLRVEAIVFSNENGILGETSGAEELLEIIRAESVKEKRTGEKK
;
A
#
# COMPACT_ATOMS: atom_id res chain seq x y z
N MET A 1 7.54 -31.55 -2.93
CA MET A 1 6.18 -31.04 -3.19
C MET A 1 5.81 -30.11 -2.06
N THR A 2 5.61 -28.82 -2.34
CA THR A 2 4.94 -27.91 -1.41
C THR A 2 3.50 -28.39 -1.19
N GLU A 3 2.97 -28.23 0.02
CA GLU A 3 1.53 -28.09 0.18
C GLU A 3 1.16 -26.77 -0.49
N GLN A 4 0.88 -26.82 -1.79
CA GLN A 4 0.46 -25.65 -2.55
C GLN A 4 -0.87 -25.19 -1.98
N ALA A 5 -0.80 -24.14 -1.17
CA ALA A 5 -1.96 -23.58 -0.53
C ALA A 5 -2.64 -22.63 -1.52
N PHE A 6 -3.95 -22.81 -1.69
CA PHE A 6 -4.77 -22.03 -2.62
C PHE A 6 -5.79 -21.20 -1.85
N VAL A 7 -6.21 -20.08 -2.44
CA VAL A 7 -7.36 -19.28 -1.98
C VAL A 7 -8.42 -19.24 -3.07
N TRP A 8 -9.69 -19.16 -2.68
CA TRP A 8 -10.78 -18.89 -3.61
C TRP A 8 -11.09 -17.40 -3.59
N LYS A 9 -10.96 -16.74 -4.74
CA LYS A 9 -11.33 -15.33 -4.92
C LYS A 9 -11.95 -15.13 -6.29
N ASP A 10 -13.04 -14.37 -6.35
CA ASP A 10 -13.77 -14.07 -7.59
C ASP A 10 -14.16 -15.31 -8.40
N GLN A 11 -14.63 -16.35 -7.69
CA GLN A 11 -14.99 -17.66 -8.23
C GLN A 11 -13.82 -18.42 -8.90
N LYS A 12 -12.59 -17.91 -8.78
CA LYS A 12 -11.35 -18.56 -9.24
C LYS A 12 -10.59 -19.15 -8.06
N LYS A 13 -10.00 -20.31 -8.27
CA LYS A 13 -9.01 -20.90 -7.36
C LYS A 13 -7.63 -20.34 -7.74
N LEU A 14 -7.05 -19.54 -6.85
CA LEU A 14 -5.76 -18.87 -7.06
C LEU A 14 -4.69 -19.47 -6.14
N ARG A 15 -3.50 -19.64 -6.68
CA ARG A 15 -2.32 -20.18 -6.01
C ARG A 15 -1.66 -19.10 -5.15
N MET A 16 -1.37 -19.40 -3.89
CA MET A 16 -0.57 -18.51 -3.05
C MET A 16 0.93 -18.65 -3.37
N GLY A 17 1.65 -17.54 -3.24
CA GLY A 17 3.11 -17.49 -3.33
C GLY A 17 3.78 -17.35 -1.97
N TYR A 18 5.04 -16.94 -1.97
CA TYR A 18 5.82 -16.66 -0.77
C TYR A 18 6.59 -15.34 -0.86
N THR A 19 6.77 -14.70 0.29
CA THR A 19 7.24 -13.30 0.35
C THR A 19 8.75 -13.18 0.15
N THR A 20 9.24 -11.97 -0.14
CA THR A 20 10.69 -11.69 -0.20
C THR A 20 11.40 -12.03 1.12
N GLY A 21 10.73 -11.84 2.26
CA GLY A 21 11.20 -12.29 3.57
C GLY A 21 11.35 -13.81 3.71
N SER A 22 10.43 -14.60 3.15
CA SER A 22 10.56 -16.07 3.10
C SER A 22 11.73 -16.49 2.21
N CYS A 23 11.91 -15.84 1.05
CA CYS A 23 13.05 -16.10 0.17
C CYS A 23 14.39 -15.81 0.88
N ALA A 24 14.50 -14.65 1.53
CA ALA A 24 15.69 -14.24 2.27
C ALA A 24 16.02 -15.19 3.44
N ALA A 25 15.03 -15.59 4.23
CA ALA A 25 15.21 -16.53 5.33
C ALA A 25 15.61 -17.93 4.84
N ALA A 26 15.03 -18.41 3.74
CA ALA A 26 15.38 -19.69 3.13
C ALA A 26 16.78 -19.68 2.50
N ALA A 27 17.15 -18.60 1.79
CA ALA A 27 18.50 -18.42 1.25
C ALA A 27 19.55 -18.41 2.38
N ALA A 28 19.29 -17.67 3.46
CA ALA A 28 20.21 -17.57 4.60
C ALA A 28 20.35 -18.92 5.31
N LYS A 29 19.25 -19.66 5.45
CA LYS A 29 19.24 -21.03 5.97
C LYS A 29 20.07 -21.98 5.12
N ALA A 30 19.93 -21.91 3.80
CA ALA A 30 20.68 -22.76 2.88
C ALA A 30 22.18 -22.47 2.95
N ALA A 31 22.56 -21.19 2.89
CA ALA A 31 23.94 -20.75 3.02
C ALA A 31 24.57 -21.16 4.36
N ALA A 32 23.89 -20.92 5.48
CA ALA A 32 24.35 -21.35 6.81
C ALA A 32 24.51 -22.87 6.90
N ARG A 33 23.54 -23.64 6.40
CA ARG A 33 23.60 -25.11 6.42
C ARG A 33 24.77 -25.65 5.60
N MET A 34 25.04 -25.12 4.40
CA MET A 34 26.19 -25.51 3.58
C MET A 34 27.54 -25.08 4.18
N LEU A 35 27.57 -23.95 4.92
CA LEU A 35 28.76 -23.43 5.61
C LEU A 35 29.20 -24.34 6.76
N PHE A 36 28.25 -25.00 7.44
CA PHE A 36 28.54 -25.88 8.57
C PHE A 36 28.62 -27.36 8.23
N LEU A 37 27.74 -27.88 7.36
CA LEU A 37 27.74 -29.31 7.02
C LEU A 37 28.77 -29.68 5.96
N GLY A 38 29.30 -28.73 5.19
CA GLY A 38 30.23 -29.03 4.09
C GLY A 38 29.58 -29.69 2.87
N GLU A 39 28.30 -30.06 2.93
CA GLU A 39 27.51 -30.61 1.84
C GLU A 39 26.79 -29.51 1.05
N GLU A 40 26.53 -29.78 -0.23
CA GLU A 40 25.67 -28.94 -1.06
C GLU A 40 24.22 -29.40 -0.96
N ILE A 41 23.29 -28.48 -0.70
CA ILE A 41 21.84 -28.77 -0.68
C ILE A 41 21.14 -28.03 -1.83
N ARG A 42 20.27 -28.75 -2.56
CA ARG A 42 19.50 -28.16 -3.68
C ARG A 42 18.08 -27.76 -3.30
N GLN A 43 17.62 -28.09 -2.10
CA GLN A 43 16.32 -27.67 -1.56
C GLN A 43 16.43 -27.43 -0.05
N VAL A 44 15.68 -26.44 0.45
CA VAL A 44 15.58 -26.10 1.86
C VAL A 44 14.11 -25.98 2.29
N SER A 45 13.78 -26.40 3.51
CA SER A 45 12.44 -26.19 4.07
C SER A 45 12.41 -25.02 5.03
N LEU A 46 11.35 -24.21 4.99
CA LEU A 46 11.12 -23.06 5.85
C LEU A 46 9.72 -23.15 6.46
N MET A 47 9.59 -22.93 7.76
CA MET A 47 8.28 -22.73 8.40
C MET A 47 7.95 -21.24 8.35
N THR A 48 6.78 -20.90 7.83
CA THR A 48 6.32 -19.50 7.78
C THR A 48 5.55 -19.11 9.04
N PRO A 49 5.45 -17.82 9.39
CA PRO A 49 4.59 -17.33 10.47
C PRO A 49 3.11 -17.75 10.33
N LYS A 50 2.62 -18.02 9.10
CA LYS A 50 1.27 -18.58 8.84
C LYS A 50 1.14 -20.08 9.19
N GLY A 51 2.20 -20.73 9.67
CA GLY A 51 2.21 -22.17 9.98
C GLY A 51 2.34 -23.07 8.75
N ILE A 52 2.55 -22.51 7.55
CA ILE A 52 2.72 -23.25 6.30
C ILE A 52 4.20 -23.57 6.10
N ARG A 53 4.51 -24.85 5.80
CA ARG A 53 5.87 -25.29 5.50
C ARG A 53 6.15 -25.19 4.00
N LEU A 54 7.05 -24.29 3.65
CA LEU A 54 7.59 -24.15 2.29
C LEU A 54 8.73 -25.14 2.07
N TYR A 55 8.87 -25.61 0.84
CA TYR A 55 10.03 -26.32 0.30
C TYR A 55 10.49 -25.51 -0.91
N LEU A 56 11.71 -25.00 -0.84
CA LEU A 56 12.23 -23.95 -1.72
C LEU A 56 13.53 -24.44 -2.34
N ASP A 57 13.61 -24.39 -3.67
CA ASP A 57 14.78 -24.83 -4.41
C ASP A 57 15.90 -23.77 -4.33
N VAL A 58 17.14 -24.24 -4.21
CA VAL A 58 18.31 -23.40 -3.93
C VAL A 58 19.08 -23.15 -5.23
N GLU A 59 19.10 -21.89 -5.65
CA GLU A 59 19.76 -21.40 -6.86
C GLU A 59 21.09 -20.67 -6.54
N ASP A 60 21.89 -20.38 -7.56
CA ASP A 60 23.13 -19.58 -7.52
C ASP A 60 24.07 -19.82 -6.33
N ILE A 61 24.34 -21.09 -6.07
CA ILE A 61 25.19 -21.56 -4.98
C ILE A 61 26.65 -21.18 -5.25
N LEU A 62 27.22 -20.32 -4.39
CA LEU A 62 28.63 -19.98 -4.37
C LEU A 62 29.22 -20.32 -3.00
N ARG A 63 30.20 -21.23 -2.98
CA ARG A 63 30.81 -21.75 -1.75
C ARG A 63 32.29 -21.34 -1.70
N MET A 64 32.67 -20.69 -0.61
CA MET A 64 34.04 -20.30 -0.27
C MET A 64 34.38 -20.85 1.12
N LYS A 65 35.67 -20.81 1.50
CA LYS A 65 36.18 -21.44 2.74
C LYS A 65 35.40 -21.05 4.01
N ASP A 66 35.10 -19.76 4.17
CA ASP A 66 34.48 -19.20 5.38
C ASP A 66 33.20 -18.38 5.07
N LYS A 67 32.63 -18.61 3.88
CA LYS A 67 31.48 -17.86 3.34
C LYS A 67 30.71 -18.71 2.32
N VAL A 68 29.39 -18.73 2.42
CA VAL A 68 28.50 -19.30 1.39
C VAL A 68 27.46 -18.26 0.99
N ARG A 69 27.13 -18.21 -0.29
CA ARG A 69 26.00 -17.44 -0.82
C ARG A 69 25.07 -18.39 -1.57
N CYS A 70 23.77 -18.21 -1.36
CA CYS A 70 22.70 -18.92 -2.06
C CYS A 70 21.63 -17.93 -2.50
N ALA A 71 20.85 -18.29 -3.51
CA ALA A 71 19.64 -17.57 -3.91
C ALA A 71 18.39 -18.45 -3.75
N ILE A 72 17.26 -17.80 -3.53
CA ILE A 72 15.92 -18.38 -3.69
C ILE A 72 15.17 -17.48 -4.66
N ARG A 73 14.59 -18.06 -5.70
CA ARG A 73 13.70 -17.37 -6.62
C ARG A 73 12.36 -17.15 -5.96
N LYS A 74 11.84 -15.93 -6.02
CA LYS A 74 10.50 -15.62 -5.52
C LYS A 74 9.46 -16.13 -6.50
N ASP A 75 8.40 -16.71 -5.95
CA ASP A 75 7.18 -17.10 -6.65
C ASP A 75 6.00 -16.44 -5.93
N ALA A 76 5.32 -15.53 -6.61
CA ALA A 76 4.20 -14.75 -6.11
C ALA A 76 2.85 -15.49 -6.14
N GLY A 77 2.80 -16.72 -6.68
CA GLY A 77 1.54 -17.42 -6.88
C GLY A 77 0.84 -16.93 -8.16
N ASP A 78 -0.43 -16.57 -8.04
CA ASP A 78 -1.19 -15.87 -9.08
C ASP A 78 -1.42 -14.38 -8.73
N ASP A 79 -0.62 -13.82 -7.81
CA ASP A 79 -0.64 -12.39 -7.49
C ASP A 79 0.15 -11.57 -8.54
N PRO A 80 -0.38 -10.44 -9.05
CA PRO A 80 0.32 -9.58 -10.01
C PRO A 80 1.41 -8.72 -9.35
N ASP A 81 2.37 -9.37 -8.68
CA ASP A 81 3.45 -8.76 -7.93
C ASP A 81 4.66 -8.47 -8.83
N VAL A 82 5.09 -7.20 -8.87
CA VAL A 82 6.27 -6.75 -9.65
C VAL A 82 7.59 -7.35 -9.17
N THR A 83 7.59 -8.03 -8.02
CA THR A 83 8.72 -8.76 -7.44
C THR A 83 8.63 -10.27 -7.66
N ASP A 84 7.76 -10.76 -8.56
CA ASP A 84 7.76 -12.17 -8.97
C ASP A 84 9.03 -12.54 -9.76
N GLN A 85 9.43 -13.82 -9.70
CA GLN A 85 10.61 -14.43 -10.34
C GLN A 85 11.99 -13.83 -9.99
N ILE A 86 12.08 -12.80 -9.15
CA ILE A 86 13.36 -12.22 -8.72
C ILE A 86 14.17 -13.20 -7.87
N LEU A 87 15.50 -13.13 -7.96
CA LEU A 87 16.39 -13.88 -7.08
C LEU A 87 16.71 -13.05 -5.84
N VAL A 88 16.36 -13.61 -4.67
CA VAL A 88 16.74 -13.07 -3.36
C VAL A 88 17.92 -13.87 -2.84
N TYR A 89 19.07 -13.22 -2.74
CA TYR A 89 20.32 -13.81 -2.29
C TYR A 89 20.49 -13.60 -0.79
N ALA A 90 21.10 -14.58 -0.13
CA ALA A 90 21.69 -14.41 1.18
C ALA A 90 23.12 -14.93 1.18
N GLU A 91 24.00 -14.15 1.77
CA GLU A 91 25.39 -14.49 2.00
C GLU A 91 25.61 -14.64 3.50
N VAL A 92 26.14 -15.79 3.93
CA VAL A 92 26.48 -16.09 5.33
C VAL A 92 27.97 -16.34 5.43
N SER A 93 28.66 -15.58 6.28
CA SER A 93 30.09 -15.72 6.55
C SER A 93 30.38 -15.77 8.04
N LYS A 94 31.50 -16.43 8.41
CA LYS A 94 31.99 -16.46 9.79
C LYS A 94 32.58 -15.10 10.17
N THR A 95 32.33 -14.66 11.40
CA THR A 95 32.90 -13.41 11.96
C THR A 95 33.51 -13.63 13.34
N GLU A 96 34.35 -12.69 13.76
CA GLU A 96 34.87 -12.66 15.12
C GLU A 96 33.76 -12.37 16.14
N GLY A 97 33.95 -12.82 17.38
CA GLY A 97 32.94 -12.71 18.44
C GLY A 97 31.90 -13.84 18.39
N LYS A 98 30.65 -13.52 18.78
CA LYS A 98 29.54 -14.50 18.93
C LYS A 98 28.20 -14.05 18.35
N GLN A 99 28.11 -12.82 17.85
CA GLN A 99 26.84 -12.22 17.41
C GLN A 99 26.48 -12.62 15.97
N ILE A 100 25.18 -12.65 15.66
CA ILE A 100 24.68 -12.71 14.29
C ILE A 100 24.30 -11.30 13.84
N THR A 101 25.09 -10.72 12.94
CA THR A 101 24.74 -9.46 12.27
C THR A 101 23.88 -9.73 11.04
N LEU A 102 23.02 -8.77 10.68
CA LEU A 102 22.12 -8.85 9.54
C LEU A 102 22.02 -7.48 8.88
N ASP A 103 22.37 -7.38 7.60
CA ASP A 103 22.26 -6.16 6.79
C ASP A 103 21.81 -6.44 5.34
N GLY A 104 21.51 -5.39 4.60
CA GLY A 104 21.21 -5.41 3.17
C GLY A 104 22.44 -5.10 2.30
N GLY A 105 22.62 -5.83 1.21
CA GLY A 105 23.57 -5.55 0.15
C GLY A 105 22.90 -4.87 -1.05
N VAL A 106 23.38 -5.17 -2.26
CA VAL A 106 22.87 -4.59 -3.52
C VAL A 106 21.36 -4.79 -3.66
N GLY A 107 20.66 -3.69 -3.96
CA GLY A 107 19.24 -3.66 -4.29
C GLY A 107 18.28 -4.00 -3.14
N VAL A 108 18.77 -4.11 -1.89
CA VAL A 108 17.95 -3.94 -0.69
C VAL A 108 17.96 -2.46 -0.32
N GLY A 109 16.78 -1.87 -0.12
CA GLY A 109 16.64 -0.44 0.11
C GLY A 109 17.17 0.01 1.47
N ARG A 110 17.44 1.31 1.60
CA ARG A 110 17.81 1.98 2.84
C ARG A 110 16.71 2.93 3.29
N ILE A 111 16.43 2.97 4.59
CA ILE A 111 15.42 3.85 5.18
C ILE A 111 15.97 5.29 5.22
N THR A 112 15.28 6.24 4.59
CA THR A 112 15.66 7.67 4.59
C THR A 112 14.69 8.57 5.35
N ARG A 113 13.49 8.06 5.71
CA ARG A 113 12.43 8.82 6.41
C ARG A 113 11.95 8.13 7.69
N LYS A 114 11.31 8.89 8.57
CA LYS A 114 10.69 8.36 9.79
C LYS A 114 9.36 7.63 9.48
N GLY A 115 8.94 6.77 10.40
CA GLY A 115 7.63 6.12 10.40
C GLY A 115 7.60 4.67 9.95
N LEU A 116 8.69 4.15 9.39
CA LEU A 116 8.86 2.73 9.11
C LEU A 116 9.29 1.93 10.35
N GLU A 117 9.35 0.60 10.25
CA GLU A 117 9.71 -0.28 11.38
C GLU A 117 11.20 -0.28 11.76
N GLN A 118 12.06 0.32 10.91
CA GLN A 118 13.51 0.34 11.03
C GLN A 118 14.00 1.79 11.09
N ASP A 119 15.14 2.01 11.72
CA ASP A 119 15.75 3.32 11.88
C ASP A 119 16.31 3.88 10.55
N ILE A 120 16.56 5.19 10.50
CA ILE A 120 17.14 5.84 9.32
C ILE A 120 18.57 5.34 9.10
N GLY A 121 18.88 4.93 7.87
CA GLY A 121 20.15 4.30 7.46
C GLY A 121 20.12 2.77 7.45
N ASP A 122 19.20 2.15 8.18
CA ASP A 122 19.10 0.68 8.24
C ASP A 122 18.63 0.09 6.90
N ALA A 123 18.93 -1.20 6.69
CA ALA A 123 18.36 -1.94 5.56
C ALA A 123 16.84 -2.12 5.74
N ALA A 124 16.10 -1.96 4.64
CA ALA A 124 14.65 -2.14 4.54
C ALA A 124 14.26 -3.63 4.62
N ILE A 125 14.57 -4.26 5.76
CA ILE A 125 14.24 -5.64 6.11
C ILE A 125 13.34 -5.54 7.35
N ASN A 126 12.04 -5.85 7.19
CA ASN A 126 11.05 -5.70 8.25
C ASN A 126 11.30 -6.64 9.44
N LYS A 127 10.67 -6.34 10.58
CA LYS A 127 10.83 -7.06 11.85
C LYS A 127 10.63 -8.57 11.73
N VAL A 128 9.58 -9.00 11.02
CA VAL A 128 9.26 -10.43 10.83
C VAL A 128 10.31 -11.13 9.97
N PRO A 129 10.67 -10.64 8.75
CA PRO A 129 11.80 -11.17 8.00
C PRO A 129 13.12 -11.21 8.77
N ARG A 130 13.48 -10.15 9.54
CA ARG A 130 14.69 -10.17 10.38
C ARG A 130 14.67 -11.28 11.43
N ALA A 131 13.51 -11.54 12.04
CA ALA A 131 13.34 -12.65 12.98
C ALA A 131 13.48 -14.01 12.28
N MET A 132 12.79 -14.21 11.15
CA MET A 132 12.86 -15.44 10.35
C MET A 132 14.28 -15.76 9.89
N ILE A 133 15.03 -14.76 9.40
CA ILE A 133 16.43 -14.93 8.97
C ILE A 133 17.31 -15.34 10.16
N ARG A 134 17.24 -14.63 11.29
CA ARG A 134 18.06 -14.93 12.47
C ARG A 134 17.75 -16.32 13.05
N GLU A 135 16.46 -16.65 13.22
CA GLU A 135 16.03 -17.96 13.70
C GLU A 135 16.51 -19.09 12.78
N ALA A 136 16.43 -18.89 11.46
CA ALA A 136 16.85 -19.89 10.50
C ALA A 136 18.38 -20.11 10.50
N VAL A 137 19.18 -19.05 10.66
CA VAL A 137 20.64 -19.13 10.71
C VAL A 137 21.13 -19.69 12.06
N GLU A 138 20.57 -19.25 13.19
CA GLU A 138 20.94 -19.75 14.53
C GLU A 138 20.68 -21.26 14.64
N LYS A 139 19.55 -21.77 14.13
CA LYS A 139 19.24 -23.22 14.13
C LYS A 139 20.23 -24.07 13.34
N GLU A 140 20.78 -23.58 12.22
CA GLU A 140 21.80 -24.33 11.48
C GLU A 140 23.20 -24.17 12.12
N LYS A 141 23.47 -23.05 12.80
CA LYS A 141 24.67 -22.83 13.63
C LYS A 141 24.71 -23.76 14.84
N GLU A 142 23.59 -23.91 15.56
CA GLU A 142 23.41 -24.87 16.66
C GLU A 142 23.66 -26.30 16.18
N ARG A 143 23.05 -26.72 15.06
CA ARG A 143 23.27 -28.05 14.46
C ARG A 143 24.71 -28.30 14.03
N GLY A 144 25.40 -27.26 13.55
CA GLY A 144 26.81 -27.30 13.21
C GLY A 144 27.75 -27.29 14.42
N GLY A 145 27.24 -27.15 15.66
CA GLY A 145 28.05 -27.02 16.86
C GLY A 145 28.91 -25.75 16.90
N TYR A 146 28.59 -24.73 16.09
CA TYR A 146 29.42 -23.54 15.94
C TYR A 146 29.03 -22.43 16.93
N THR A 147 30.00 -21.92 17.69
CA THR A 147 29.77 -20.93 18.75
C THR A 147 30.23 -19.51 18.39
N GLY A 148 30.82 -19.31 17.21
CA GLY A 148 31.34 -18.02 16.75
C GLY A 148 30.27 -17.09 16.17
N GLY A 149 30.71 -15.92 15.72
CA GLY A 149 29.86 -14.92 15.07
C GLY A 149 29.53 -15.28 13.62
N LEU A 150 28.44 -14.71 13.12
CA LEU A 150 28.06 -14.77 11.71
C LEU A 150 27.66 -13.39 11.19
N SER A 151 28.01 -13.10 9.95
CA SER A 151 27.41 -12.02 9.18
C SER A 151 26.43 -12.58 8.16
N VAL A 152 25.26 -11.96 8.06
CA VAL A 152 24.24 -12.29 7.06
C VAL A 152 23.95 -11.04 6.22
N ILE A 153 24.21 -11.12 4.91
CA ILE A 153 23.94 -10.03 3.96
C ILE A 153 22.87 -10.50 2.98
N ILE A 154 21.72 -9.82 2.94
CA ILE A 154 20.63 -10.10 1.99
C ILE A 154 20.78 -9.19 0.78
N SER A 155 20.72 -9.70 -0.45
CA SER A 155 20.84 -8.89 -1.68
C SER A 155 19.77 -9.27 -2.71
N ILE A 156 19.34 -8.29 -3.50
CA ILE A 156 18.36 -8.45 -4.59
C ILE A 156 18.89 -7.65 -5.78
N PRO A 157 19.68 -8.24 -6.71
CA PRO A 157 20.34 -7.51 -7.79
C PRO A 157 19.45 -6.54 -8.58
N ASP A 158 18.26 -6.99 -8.98
CA ASP A 158 17.30 -6.18 -9.74
C ASP A 158 16.50 -5.17 -8.90
N GLY A 159 16.70 -5.20 -7.57
CA GLY A 159 15.86 -4.48 -6.61
C GLY A 159 15.95 -2.96 -6.72
N ALA A 160 17.06 -2.39 -7.17
CA ALA A 160 17.19 -0.95 -7.37
C ALA A 160 16.28 -0.42 -8.50
N GLU A 161 16.16 -1.16 -9.60
CA GLU A 161 15.29 -0.80 -10.72
C GLU A 161 13.83 -1.14 -10.45
N LEU A 162 13.56 -2.29 -9.83
CA LEU A 162 12.20 -2.69 -9.47
C LEU A 162 11.58 -1.78 -8.42
N ALA A 163 12.35 -1.29 -7.45
CA ALA A 163 11.86 -0.37 -6.42
C ALA A 163 11.23 0.92 -6.99
N LYS A 164 11.70 1.40 -8.15
CA LYS A 164 11.12 2.56 -8.85
C LYS A 164 9.66 2.33 -9.29
N LYS A 165 9.24 1.06 -9.41
CA LYS A 165 7.89 0.63 -9.77
C LYS A 165 7.04 0.25 -8.54
N THR A 166 7.56 0.38 -7.32
CA THR A 166 6.83 0.09 -6.07
C THR A 166 6.52 1.37 -5.29
N PHE A 167 5.91 1.22 -4.12
CA PHE A 167 5.68 2.32 -3.18
C PHE A 167 6.96 2.76 -2.44
N ASN A 168 8.08 2.01 -2.52
CA ASN A 168 9.32 2.29 -1.78
C ASN A 168 9.80 3.76 -1.85
N PRO A 169 9.85 4.43 -3.02
CA PRO A 169 10.32 5.81 -3.10
C PRO A 169 9.43 6.79 -2.34
N ARG A 170 8.11 6.55 -2.32
CA ARG A 170 7.15 7.35 -1.52
C ARG A 170 7.33 7.11 -0.03
N LEU A 171 7.64 5.87 0.33
CA LEU A 171 7.91 5.44 1.68
C LEU A 171 9.31 5.82 2.19
N GLY A 172 10.08 6.65 1.46
CA GLY A 172 11.45 6.98 1.89
C GLY A 172 12.35 5.76 2.01
N ILE A 173 12.23 4.84 1.05
CA ILE A 173 13.09 3.66 0.91
C ILE A 173 13.82 3.78 -0.41
N GLU A 174 15.12 4.00 -0.35
CA GLU A 174 15.95 4.37 -1.50
C GLU A 174 16.99 3.30 -1.83
N GLY A 175 17.41 3.24 -3.10
CA GLY A 175 18.44 2.31 -3.58
C GLY A 175 18.03 0.83 -3.72
N GLY A 176 16.81 0.44 -3.35
CA GLY A 176 16.39 -0.96 -3.43
C GLY A 176 15.00 -1.31 -2.92
N LEU A 177 14.66 -2.60 -3.06
CA LEU A 177 13.41 -3.19 -2.60
C LEU A 177 13.42 -3.45 -1.09
N SER A 178 12.22 -3.58 -0.52
CA SER A 178 12.02 -3.97 0.87
C SER A 178 11.88 -5.50 0.99
N VAL A 179 12.60 -6.08 1.95
CA VAL A 179 12.46 -7.48 2.34
C VAL A 179 11.35 -7.56 3.38
N LEU A 180 10.16 -7.95 2.93
CA LEU A 180 8.90 -7.83 3.67
C LEU A 180 8.13 -9.15 3.72
N GLY A 181 7.09 -9.19 4.55
CA GLY A 181 6.18 -10.32 4.70
C GLY A 181 5.91 -10.65 6.17
N THR A 182 4.67 -10.45 6.61
CA THR A 182 4.22 -10.68 7.99
C THR A 182 3.79 -12.13 8.23
N THR A 183 3.21 -12.78 7.22
CA THR A 183 2.75 -14.17 7.24
C THR A 183 3.77 -15.15 6.64
N GLY A 184 4.74 -14.64 5.87
CA GLY A 184 5.65 -15.41 5.00
C GLY A 184 5.03 -15.88 3.68
N ILE A 185 3.75 -15.60 3.44
CA ILE A 185 2.95 -16.09 2.30
C ILE A 185 2.35 -14.91 1.53
N VAL A 186 2.34 -14.99 0.20
CA VAL A 186 1.67 -14.02 -0.69
C VAL A 186 0.26 -14.52 -1.00
N GLU A 187 -0.75 -13.73 -0.65
CA GLU A 187 -2.17 -14.00 -0.93
C GLU A 187 -2.64 -13.15 -2.14
N PRO A 188 -3.04 -13.79 -3.26
CA PRO A 188 -3.45 -13.07 -4.47
C PRO A 188 -4.55 -12.04 -4.23
N MET A 189 -4.31 -10.80 -4.69
CA MET A 189 -5.24 -9.67 -4.64
C MET A 189 -5.81 -9.40 -3.23
N SER A 190 -4.99 -9.58 -2.18
CA SER A 190 -5.41 -9.39 -0.78
C SER A 190 -5.86 -7.95 -0.50
N GLU A 191 -7.13 -7.79 -0.09
CA GLU A 191 -7.71 -6.47 0.25
C GLU A 191 -7.00 -5.87 1.45
N LYS A 192 -6.63 -6.72 2.41
CA LYS A 192 -5.83 -6.34 3.56
C LYS A 192 -4.47 -5.77 3.15
N ALA A 193 -3.80 -6.33 2.14
CA ALA A 193 -2.52 -5.78 1.68
C ALA A 193 -2.68 -4.38 1.08
N LEU A 194 -3.81 -4.10 0.43
CA LEU A 194 -4.15 -2.76 -0.07
C LEU A 194 -4.43 -1.78 1.08
N THR A 195 -5.21 -2.17 2.09
CA THR A 195 -5.48 -1.31 3.27
C THR A 195 -4.23 -1.10 4.13
N ASP A 196 -3.41 -2.13 4.33
CA ASP A 196 -2.14 -2.03 5.05
C ASP A 196 -1.16 -1.07 4.32
N THR A 197 -1.20 -1.01 2.98
CA THR A 197 -0.44 -0.03 2.17
C THR A 197 -0.95 1.40 2.38
N ILE A 198 -2.27 1.61 2.39
CA ILE A 198 -2.89 2.91 2.69
C ILE A 198 -2.50 3.38 4.11
N PHE A 199 -2.63 2.50 5.11
CA PHE A 199 -2.22 2.78 6.48
C PHE A 199 -0.75 3.20 6.57
N LEU A 200 0.13 2.55 5.80
CA LEU A 200 1.55 2.86 5.80
C LEU A 200 1.86 4.23 5.15
N GLU A 201 1.25 4.56 4.00
CA GLU A 201 1.37 5.91 3.41
C GLU A 201 0.91 7.00 4.40
N MET A 202 -0.25 6.82 5.05
CA MET A 202 -0.78 7.77 6.04
C MET A 202 0.10 7.89 7.29
N LYS A 203 0.58 6.75 7.82
CA LYS A 203 1.48 6.71 8.97
C LYS A 203 2.75 7.50 8.67
N MET A 204 3.29 7.36 7.46
CA MET A 204 4.49 8.07 7.06
C MET A 204 4.29 9.58 6.94
N LEU A 205 3.15 10.06 6.45
CA LEU A 205 2.85 11.50 6.52
C LEU A 205 2.82 11.97 7.98
N ARG A 206 2.15 11.22 8.87
CA ARG A 206 2.02 11.58 10.30
C ARG A 206 3.36 11.63 11.04
N GLU A 207 4.21 10.63 10.85
CA GLU A 207 5.51 10.47 11.52
C GLU A 207 6.56 11.47 11.01
N ASN A 208 6.36 12.06 9.83
CA ASN A 208 7.17 13.16 9.30
C ASN A 208 6.56 14.55 9.59
N GLY A 209 5.48 14.62 10.38
CA GLY A 209 4.97 15.84 10.99
C GLY A 209 3.73 16.45 10.34
N ASN A 210 3.21 15.87 9.26
CA ASN A 210 1.97 16.33 8.62
C ASN A 210 0.76 15.86 9.46
N GLU A 211 -0.13 16.78 9.82
CA GLU A 211 -1.33 16.47 10.60
C GLU A 211 -2.56 16.27 9.71
N TYR A 212 -2.48 16.71 8.45
CA TYR A 212 -3.53 16.64 7.45
C TYR A 212 -3.02 16.02 6.15
N CYS A 213 -3.91 15.44 5.34
CA CYS A 213 -3.55 14.93 4.01
C CYS A 213 -4.70 14.98 3.00
N TYR A 214 -4.36 14.89 1.71
CA TYR A 214 -5.33 14.59 0.67
C TYR A 214 -5.59 13.08 0.62
N LEU A 215 -6.85 12.69 0.40
CA LEU A 215 -7.23 11.32 0.13
C LEU A 215 -7.81 11.22 -1.27
N VAL A 216 -7.22 10.38 -2.14
CA VAL A 216 -7.61 10.28 -3.56
C VAL A 216 -7.94 8.84 -3.98
N PRO A 217 -9.11 8.57 -4.59
CA PRO A 217 -9.48 7.23 -5.10
C PRO A 217 -8.67 6.74 -6.33
N GLY A 218 -7.62 7.43 -6.75
CA GLY A 218 -6.81 7.08 -7.93
C GLY A 218 -5.90 8.21 -8.38
N ASN A 219 -5.31 8.08 -9.58
CA ASN A 219 -4.43 9.11 -10.17
C ASN A 219 -5.20 10.23 -10.92
N TYR A 220 -6.51 10.37 -10.68
CA TYR A 220 -7.39 11.17 -11.53
C TYR A 220 -7.02 12.65 -11.49
N GLY A 221 -6.79 13.23 -12.67
CA GLY A 221 -6.62 14.67 -12.84
C GLY A 221 -5.51 15.28 -12.00
N SER A 222 -4.39 14.60 -11.72
CA SER A 222 -3.32 15.16 -10.87
C SER A 222 -2.84 16.53 -11.35
N ASP A 223 -2.97 16.83 -12.63
CA ASP A 223 -2.57 18.10 -13.22
C ASP A 223 -3.72 19.12 -13.16
N PHE A 224 -4.98 18.73 -13.46
CA PHE A 224 -6.17 19.54 -13.15
C PHE A 224 -6.23 19.96 -11.66
N LEU A 225 -5.98 19.03 -10.74
CA LEU A 225 -5.96 19.30 -9.30
C LEU A 225 -4.79 20.21 -8.89
N LYS A 226 -3.61 20.10 -9.54
CA LYS A 226 -2.51 21.06 -9.33
C LYS A 226 -2.90 22.46 -9.82
N GLU A 227 -3.44 22.56 -11.01
CA GLU A 227 -3.77 23.83 -11.67
C GLU A 227 -4.96 24.53 -11.00
N ALA A 228 -6.06 23.82 -10.75
CA ALA A 228 -7.26 24.37 -10.14
C ALA A 228 -7.17 24.54 -8.61
N LEU A 229 -6.53 23.60 -7.90
CA LEU A 229 -6.53 23.55 -6.43
C LEU A 229 -5.16 23.76 -5.77
N GLY A 230 -4.07 23.95 -6.52
CA GLY A 230 -2.72 24.10 -5.95
C GLY A 230 -2.25 22.85 -5.20
N TYR A 231 -2.76 21.68 -5.61
CA TYR A 231 -2.59 20.39 -4.94
C TYR A 231 -1.13 19.92 -4.90
N ASP A 232 -0.62 19.64 -3.70
CA ASP A 232 0.65 18.94 -3.51
C ASP A 232 0.45 17.43 -3.41
N GLY A 233 0.76 16.72 -4.51
CA GLY A 233 0.68 15.27 -4.59
C GLY A 233 1.63 14.51 -3.65
N ASN A 234 2.55 15.17 -2.94
CA ASN A 234 3.35 14.56 -1.88
C ASN A 234 2.53 14.27 -0.61
N LEU A 235 1.52 15.09 -0.32
CA LEU A 235 0.60 14.91 0.82
C LEU A 235 -0.64 14.08 0.45
N ALA A 236 -0.59 13.35 -0.66
CA ALA A 236 -1.75 12.64 -1.21
C ALA A 236 -1.62 11.11 -1.12
N VAL A 237 -2.54 10.52 -0.35
CA VAL A 237 -2.65 9.08 -0.13
C VAL A 237 -3.67 8.48 -1.08
N LYS A 238 -3.31 7.36 -1.73
CA LYS A 238 -4.18 6.69 -2.71
C LYS A 238 -5.06 5.63 -2.07
N CYS A 239 -6.32 5.95 -1.76
CA CYS A 239 -7.25 5.01 -1.13
C CYS A 239 -7.86 3.96 -2.07
N SER A 240 -7.71 4.13 -3.40
CA SER A 240 -8.33 3.29 -4.43
C SER A 240 -9.86 3.24 -4.35
N ASN A 241 -10.44 2.36 -3.53
CA ASN A 241 -11.87 2.33 -3.24
C ASN A 241 -12.18 2.36 -1.73
N TYR A 242 -11.19 2.20 -0.86
CA TYR A 242 -11.32 1.97 0.58
C TYR A 242 -11.41 3.30 1.36
N ILE A 243 -12.46 4.08 1.12
CA ILE A 243 -12.62 5.40 1.74
C ILE A 243 -12.87 5.26 3.24
N GLY A 244 -13.73 4.32 3.65
CA GLY A 244 -14.03 4.07 5.07
C GLY A 244 -12.82 3.64 5.87
N GLU A 245 -12.07 2.66 5.38
CA GLU A 245 -10.87 2.16 6.04
C GLU A 245 -9.78 3.24 6.12
N SER A 246 -9.67 4.10 5.11
CA SER A 246 -8.76 5.26 5.14
C SER A 246 -9.13 6.27 6.22
N ILE A 247 -10.43 6.53 6.43
CA ILE A 247 -10.92 7.38 7.53
C ILE A 247 -10.56 6.74 8.88
N ASP A 248 -10.81 5.44 9.05
CA ASP A 248 -10.45 4.72 10.27
C ASP A 248 -8.93 4.75 10.54
N HIS A 249 -8.12 4.69 9.48
CA HIS A 249 -6.67 4.79 9.56
C HIS A 249 -6.22 6.20 9.99
N ALA A 250 -6.80 7.27 9.43
CA ALA A 250 -6.55 8.65 9.88
C ALA A 250 -6.88 8.85 11.37
N VAL A 251 -8.04 8.36 11.83
CA VAL A 251 -8.45 8.40 13.25
C VAL A 251 -7.44 7.64 14.11
N ARG A 252 -7.08 6.40 13.73
CA ARG A 252 -6.12 5.56 14.46
C ARG A 252 -4.72 6.18 14.55
N LEU A 253 -4.33 6.98 13.56
CA LEU A 253 -3.04 7.68 13.50
C LEU A 253 -3.08 9.06 14.19
N GLY A 254 -4.23 9.49 14.71
CA GLY A 254 -4.39 10.82 15.32
C GLY A 254 -4.10 11.95 14.33
N MET A 255 -4.51 11.79 13.07
CA MET A 255 -4.55 12.88 12.09
C MET A 255 -5.67 13.85 12.47
N LYS A 256 -5.54 15.13 12.11
CA LYS A 256 -6.50 16.18 12.44
C LYS A 256 -7.57 16.36 11.36
N GLY A 257 -7.25 16.06 10.11
CA GLY A 257 -8.24 16.01 9.04
C GLY A 257 -7.74 15.48 7.72
N ILE A 258 -8.68 15.10 6.85
CA ILE A 258 -8.40 14.65 5.49
C ILE A 258 -9.34 15.35 4.50
N LEU A 259 -8.80 15.72 3.34
CA LEU A 259 -9.58 16.26 2.23
C LEU A 259 -9.72 15.18 1.14
N LEU A 260 -10.93 14.64 0.99
CA LEU A 260 -11.26 13.62 0.02
C LEU A 260 -11.55 14.26 -1.35
N ILE A 261 -10.68 14.05 -2.33
CA ILE A 261 -10.83 14.62 -3.67
C ILE A 261 -11.04 13.48 -4.67
N GLY A 262 -12.12 13.53 -5.44
CA GLY A 262 -12.42 12.42 -6.34
C GLY A 262 -13.52 12.68 -7.36
N HIS A 263 -13.48 11.87 -8.42
CA HIS A 263 -14.44 11.91 -9.51
C HIS A 263 -15.85 11.51 -9.02
N VAL A 264 -16.87 12.19 -9.55
CA VAL A 264 -18.28 12.00 -9.19
C VAL A 264 -18.72 10.53 -9.32
N GLY A 265 -18.28 9.82 -10.35
CA GLY A 265 -18.53 8.38 -10.53
C GLY A 265 -18.01 7.45 -9.41
N LYS A 266 -17.21 7.94 -8.47
CA LYS A 266 -16.91 7.24 -7.21
C LYS A 266 -17.59 7.92 -6.01
N LEU A 267 -17.43 9.23 -5.86
CA LEU A 267 -17.84 9.93 -4.63
C LEU A 267 -19.36 10.07 -4.49
N ILE A 268 -20.14 10.02 -5.57
CA ILE A 268 -21.62 9.99 -5.51
C ILE A 268 -22.13 8.82 -4.64
N LYS A 269 -21.40 7.69 -4.58
CA LYS A 269 -21.76 6.53 -3.76
C LYS A 269 -21.65 6.81 -2.25
N VAL A 270 -20.79 7.74 -1.86
CA VAL A 270 -20.65 8.16 -0.45
C VAL A 270 -21.91 8.90 0.02
N ALA A 271 -22.67 9.54 -0.88
CA ALA A 271 -23.98 10.12 -0.55
C ALA A 271 -25.05 9.08 -0.16
N ALA A 272 -24.86 7.80 -0.55
CA ALA A 272 -25.65 6.66 -0.10
C ALA A 272 -25.05 5.95 1.13
N GLY A 273 -23.92 6.41 1.66
CA GLY A 273 -23.19 5.77 2.77
C GLY A 273 -22.28 4.62 2.35
N VAL A 274 -22.06 4.42 1.04
CA VAL A 274 -21.18 3.37 0.52
C VAL A 274 -19.72 3.80 0.65
N MET A 275 -19.05 3.28 1.68
CA MET A 275 -17.66 3.63 2.03
C MET A 275 -16.59 2.85 1.25
N ASN A 276 -16.97 1.80 0.50
CA ASN A 276 -16.10 1.16 -0.48
C ASN A 276 -16.68 1.36 -1.90
N THR A 277 -16.03 2.19 -2.72
CA THR A 277 -16.61 2.69 -3.99
C THR A 277 -16.59 1.68 -5.15
N HIS A 278 -16.06 0.47 -4.94
CA HIS A 278 -15.98 -0.54 -5.98
C HIS A 278 -17.40 -0.94 -6.45
N SER A 279 -17.65 -1.02 -7.77
CA SER A 279 -18.98 -1.32 -8.34
C SER A 279 -19.56 -2.65 -7.83
N ARG A 280 -18.72 -3.67 -7.66
CA ARG A 280 -19.09 -4.96 -7.06
C ARG A 280 -19.53 -4.90 -5.59
N GLN A 281 -19.20 -3.84 -4.85
CA GLN A 281 -19.70 -3.63 -3.50
C GLN A 281 -21.08 -2.96 -3.54
N ALA A 282 -21.18 -1.88 -4.31
CA ALA A 282 -22.45 -1.29 -4.74
C ALA A 282 -22.21 -0.42 -5.98
N ASP A 283 -23.18 -0.41 -6.89
CA ASP A 283 -23.27 0.59 -7.94
C ASP A 283 -24.64 1.27 -7.86
N CYS A 284 -24.69 2.36 -7.09
CA CYS A 284 -25.90 3.11 -6.75
C CYS A 284 -25.91 4.53 -7.35
N ARG A 285 -25.16 4.73 -8.44
CA ARG A 285 -24.90 6.07 -9.01
C ARG A 285 -26.19 6.70 -9.54
N MET A 286 -26.94 5.93 -10.33
CA MET A 286 -28.21 6.32 -10.94
C MET A 286 -29.24 6.65 -9.86
N GLU A 287 -29.36 5.78 -8.85
CA GLU A 287 -30.32 5.87 -7.75
C GLU A 287 -30.09 7.12 -6.89
N VAL A 288 -28.82 7.47 -6.62
CA VAL A 288 -28.47 8.71 -5.92
C VAL A 288 -28.83 9.93 -6.79
N PHE A 289 -28.40 9.97 -8.06
CA PHE A 289 -28.75 11.10 -8.92
C PHE A 289 -30.27 11.25 -9.10
N ALA A 290 -30.99 10.16 -9.33
CA ALA A 290 -32.43 10.13 -9.55
C ALA A 290 -33.22 10.58 -8.30
N SER A 291 -32.85 10.10 -7.11
CA SER A 291 -33.50 10.50 -5.86
C SER A 291 -33.24 11.97 -5.51
N HIS A 292 -32.00 12.45 -5.67
CA HIS A 292 -31.67 13.85 -5.44
C HIS A 292 -32.26 14.79 -6.52
N ALA A 293 -32.38 14.34 -7.77
CA ALA A 293 -33.08 15.06 -8.85
C ALA A 293 -34.58 15.19 -8.57
N ALA A 294 -35.25 14.11 -8.17
CA ALA A 294 -36.65 14.15 -7.78
C ALA A 294 -36.89 15.10 -6.59
N MET A 295 -35.98 15.12 -5.61
CA MET A 295 -36.01 16.10 -4.50
C MET A 295 -35.77 17.55 -4.94
N ALA A 296 -35.03 17.77 -6.03
CA ALA A 296 -34.81 19.09 -6.64
C ALA A 296 -35.96 19.52 -7.59
N GLY A 297 -37.00 18.71 -7.74
CA GLY A 297 -38.16 19.02 -8.58
C GLY A 297 -38.07 18.52 -10.04
N ALA A 298 -37.13 17.61 -10.35
CA ALA A 298 -37.11 16.93 -11.65
C ALA A 298 -38.43 16.19 -11.91
N ASP A 299 -38.94 16.31 -13.12
CA ASP A 299 -40.15 15.59 -13.52
C ASP A 299 -39.92 14.07 -13.64
N PRO A 300 -40.97 13.24 -13.63
CA PRO A 300 -40.83 11.78 -13.67
C PRO A 300 -40.12 11.22 -14.91
N GLU A 301 -40.11 11.95 -16.04
CA GLU A 301 -39.44 11.53 -17.27
C GLU A 301 -37.94 11.81 -17.19
N THR A 302 -37.54 12.95 -16.64
CA THR A 302 -36.13 13.25 -16.30
C THR A 302 -35.57 12.23 -15.32
N VAL A 303 -36.32 11.86 -14.27
CA VAL A 303 -35.92 10.85 -13.28
C VAL A 303 -35.72 9.47 -13.92
N LYS A 304 -36.58 9.05 -14.87
CA LYS A 304 -36.38 7.79 -15.63
C LYS A 304 -35.10 7.83 -16.47
N LYS A 305 -34.87 8.90 -17.22
CA LYS A 305 -33.67 9.04 -18.06
C LYS A 305 -32.37 8.94 -17.25
N ILE A 306 -32.36 9.48 -16.02
CA ILE A 306 -31.22 9.29 -15.08
C ILE A 306 -31.07 7.82 -14.70
N MET A 307 -32.16 7.11 -14.42
CA MET A 307 -32.15 5.67 -14.10
C MET A 307 -31.78 4.76 -15.29
N GLU A 308 -31.91 5.26 -16.52
CA GLU A 308 -31.53 4.57 -17.76
C GLU A 308 -30.11 4.96 -18.25
N SER A 309 -29.49 5.98 -17.65
CA SER A 309 -28.15 6.48 -18.01
C SER A 309 -27.03 5.52 -17.55
N ILE A 310 -26.03 5.32 -18.40
CA ILE A 310 -24.89 4.42 -18.11
C ILE A 310 -23.75 5.18 -17.43
N THR A 311 -23.52 6.43 -17.84
CA THR A 311 -22.38 7.24 -17.36
C THR A 311 -22.83 8.40 -16.49
N THR A 312 -21.97 8.81 -15.55
CA THR A 312 -22.28 10.02 -14.75
C THR A 312 -22.23 11.30 -15.59
N ALA A 313 -21.55 11.29 -16.74
CA ALA A 313 -21.51 12.42 -17.66
C ALA A 313 -22.88 12.63 -18.33
N GLU A 314 -23.55 11.57 -18.79
CA GLU A 314 -24.95 11.63 -19.27
C GLU A 314 -25.88 12.21 -18.20
N MET A 315 -25.74 11.76 -16.95
CA MET A 315 -26.56 12.23 -15.82
C MET A 315 -26.31 13.71 -15.51
N THR A 316 -25.06 14.17 -15.50
CA THR A 316 -24.74 15.59 -15.25
C THR A 316 -25.18 16.48 -16.41
N GLU A 317 -24.95 16.08 -17.66
CA GLU A 317 -25.38 16.83 -18.85
C GLU A 317 -26.91 16.97 -18.92
N LEU A 318 -27.65 15.91 -18.56
CA LEU A 318 -29.12 15.96 -18.45
C LEU A 318 -29.55 16.96 -17.37
N LEU A 319 -28.93 16.90 -16.18
CA LEU A 319 -29.25 17.81 -15.08
C LEU A 319 -28.84 19.27 -15.35
N GLU A 320 -27.85 19.53 -16.20
CA GLU A 320 -27.52 20.88 -16.67
C GLU A 320 -28.58 21.43 -17.62
N LYS A 321 -29.08 20.61 -18.55
CA LYS A 321 -30.16 21.00 -19.49
C LYS A 321 -31.44 21.37 -18.75
N GLU A 322 -31.80 20.62 -17.71
CA GLU A 322 -32.94 20.91 -16.84
C GLU A 322 -32.65 22.00 -15.78
N GLN A 323 -31.43 22.55 -15.73
CA GLN A 323 -30.98 23.58 -14.77
C GLN A 323 -31.04 23.13 -13.29
N LEU A 324 -30.98 21.82 -13.03
CA LEU A 324 -31.07 21.21 -11.70
C LEU A 324 -29.72 20.78 -11.12
N LEU A 325 -28.65 20.69 -11.93
CA LEU A 325 -27.36 20.12 -11.49
C LEU A 325 -26.85 20.72 -10.17
N GLY A 326 -26.85 22.05 -10.02
CA GLY A 326 -26.38 22.70 -8.79
C GLY A 326 -27.19 22.30 -7.55
N GLN A 327 -28.52 22.29 -7.64
CA GLN A 327 -29.40 21.89 -6.52
C GLN A 327 -29.24 20.41 -6.16
N VAL A 328 -29.06 19.55 -7.16
CA VAL A 328 -28.77 18.12 -6.98
C VAL A 328 -27.43 17.94 -6.29
N MET A 329 -26.38 18.60 -6.77
CA MET A 329 -25.04 18.50 -6.18
C MET A 329 -24.99 19.07 -4.76
N ASP A 330 -25.65 20.19 -4.46
CA ASP A 330 -25.80 20.70 -3.08
C ASP A 330 -26.41 19.66 -2.13
N SER A 331 -27.46 18.97 -2.61
CA SER A 331 -28.17 17.95 -1.85
C SER A 331 -27.31 16.69 -1.65
N VAL A 332 -26.57 16.29 -2.68
CA VAL A 332 -25.57 15.21 -2.65
C VAL A 332 -24.42 15.54 -1.69
N MET A 333 -23.84 16.73 -1.77
CA MET A 333 -22.71 17.14 -0.92
C MET A 333 -23.10 17.19 0.56
N LYS A 334 -24.33 17.59 0.89
CA LYS A 334 -24.88 17.48 2.26
C LYS A 334 -24.92 16.03 2.76
N ARG A 335 -25.25 15.06 1.90
CA ARG A 335 -25.22 13.63 2.25
C ARG A 335 -23.81 13.07 2.35
N ILE A 336 -22.90 13.45 1.45
CA ILE A 336 -21.47 13.10 1.53
C ILE A 336 -20.89 13.62 2.86
N ALA A 337 -21.06 14.91 3.17
CA ALA A 337 -20.61 15.51 4.44
C ALA A 337 -21.18 14.78 5.66
N PHE A 338 -22.47 14.43 5.66
CA PHE A 338 -23.11 13.67 6.73
C PHE A 338 -22.41 12.33 6.98
N TYR A 339 -22.19 11.53 5.94
CA TYR A 339 -21.58 10.20 6.08
C TYR A 339 -20.09 10.25 6.41
N LEU A 340 -19.35 11.20 5.82
CA LEU A 340 -17.93 11.41 6.12
C LEU A 340 -17.73 11.84 7.59
N LYS A 341 -18.51 12.82 8.06
CA LYS A 341 -18.50 13.25 9.47
C LYS A 341 -18.90 12.12 10.41
N HIS A 342 -19.92 11.32 10.05
CA HIS A 342 -20.34 10.18 10.87
C HIS A 342 -19.22 9.12 11.00
N ARG A 343 -18.42 8.88 9.95
CA ARG A 343 -17.30 7.92 10.00
C ARG A 343 -16.07 8.48 10.71
N GLY A 344 -15.74 9.76 10.52
CA GLY A 344 -14.60 10.42 11.18
C GLY A 344 -14.82 10.75 12.67
N GLY A 345 -16.08 10.81 13.10
CA GLY A 345 -16.47 11.16 14.47
C GLY A 345 -16.11 12.61 14.82
N GLU A 346 -15.84 12.85 16.10
CA GLU A 346 -15.38 14.16 16.60
C GLU A 346 -13.85 14.32 16.48
N SER A 347 -13.11 13.22 16.28
CA SER A 347 -11.65 13.17 16.27
C SER A 347 -10.99 13.63 14.97
N LEU A 348 -11.72 13.62 13.84
CA LEU A 348 -11.17 13.86 12.52
C LEU A 348 -12.09 14.75 11.68
N ARG A 349 -11.56 15.88 11.18
CA ARG A 349 -12.26 16.68 10.17
C ARG A 349 -12.18 15.99 8.81
N VAL A 350 -13.32 15.68 8.21
CA VAL A 350 -13.38 15.00 6.91
C VAL A 350 -14.23 15.84 5.96
N GLU A 351 -13.58 16.42 4.95
CA GLU A 351 -14.20 17.26 3.92
C GLU A 351 -14.02 16.61 2.55
N ALA A 352 -14.80 17.03 1.54
CA ALA A 352 -14.70 16.48 0.19
C ALA A 352 -14.90 17.51 -0.93
N ILE A 353 -14.21 17.27 -2.05
CA ILE A 353 -14.39 17.98 -3.33
C ILE A 353 -14.71 16.92 -4.39
N VAL A 354 -15.85 17.10 -5.06
CA VAL A 354 -16.35 16.22 -6.13
C VAL A 354 -16.20 16.92 -7.47
N PHE A 355 -15.67 16.22 -8.47
CA PHE A 355 -15.46 16.76 -9.82
C PHE A 355 -15.89 15.78 -10.93
N SER A 356 -16.15 16.31 -12.13
CA SER A 356 -16.17 15.56 -13.40
C SER A 356 -15.04 16.07 -14.30
N ASN A 357 -14.70 15.33 -15.36
CA ASN A 357 -13.70 15.83 -16.33
C ASN A 357 -14.30 16.92 -17.23
N GLU A 358 -15.62 16.88 -17.39
CA GLU A 358 -16.41 17.67 -18.34
C GLU A 358 -16.80 19.03 -17.76
N ASN A 359 -17.14 19.09 -16.47
CA ASN A 359 -17.67 20.28 -15.79
C ASN A 359 -16.70 20.85 -14.73
N GLY A 360 -15.56 20.18 -14.47
CA GLY A 360 -14.66 20.54 -13.38
C GLY A 360 -15.26 20.25 -12.01
N ILE A 361 -15.14 21.18 -11.06
CA ILE A 361 -15.67 21.01 -9.69
C ILE A 361 -17.20 21.08 -9.73
N LEU A 362 -17.84 20.00 -9.32
CA LEU A 362 -19.31 19.86 -9.25
C LEU A 362 -19.88 20.22 -7.88
N GLY A 363 -19.06 20.18 -6.83
CA GLY A 363 -19.47 20.54 -5.48
C GLY A 363 -18.41 20.22 -4.43
N GLU A 364 -18.47 20.95 -3.33
CA GLU A 364 -17.55 20.81 -2.19
C GLU A 364 -18.33 20.84 -0.86
N THR A 365 -17.74 20.28 0.19
CA THR A 365 -18.29 20.41 1.55
C THR A 365 -17.87 21.74 2.16
N SER A 366 -18.67 22.27 3.09
CA SER A 366 -18.53 23.64 3.59
C SER A 366 -17.19 23.98 4.25
N GLY A 367 -16.41 22.99 4.66
CA GLY A 367 -15.07 23.19 5.23
C GLY A 367 -13.92 22.83 4.28
N ALA A 368 -14.20 22.50 3.01
CA ALA A 368 -13.21 22.00 2.06
C ALA A 368 -12.12 23.03 1.71
N GLU A 369 -12.50 24.29 1.44
CA GLU A 369 -11.57 25.37 1.09
C GLU A 369 -10.57 25.65 2.23
N GLU A 370 -11.06 25.85 3.46
CA GLU A 370 -10.22 26.05 4.64
C GLU A 370 -9.28 24.85 4.88
N LEU A 371 -9.78 23.62 4.70
CA LEU A 371 -8.95 22.42 4.86
C LEU A 371 -7.88 22.30 3.76
N LEU A 372 -8.20 22.71 2.53
CA LEU A 372 -7.25 22.81 1.42
C LEU A 372 -6.14 23.81 1.75
N GLU A 373 -6.46 24.99 2.28
CA GLU A 373 -5.47 25.98 2.74
C GLU A 373 -4.56 25.44 3.85
N ILE A 374 -5.13 24.73 4.83
CA ILE A 374 -4.37 24.09 5.90
C ILE A 374 -3.34 23.09 5.33
N ILE A 375 -3.76 22.19 4.43
CA ILE A 375 -2.86 21.18 3.82
C ILE A 375 -1.79 21.86 2.94
N ARG A 376 -2.17 22.87 2.14
CA ARG A 376 -1.22 23.71 1.37
C ARG A 376 -0.16 24.33 2.30
N ALA A 377 -0.54 24.81 3.49
CA ALA A 377 0.37 25.42 4.46
C ALA A 377 1.33 24.42 5.13
N GLU A 378 0.95 23.15 5.29
CA GLU A 378 1.86 22.08 5.75
C GLU A 378 2.93 21.76 4.69
N SER A 379 2.55 21.61 3.41
CA SER A 379 3.48 21.39 2.29
C SER A 379 4.61 22.45 2.23
N VAL A 380 4.27 23.73 2.42
CA VAL A 380 5.26 24.83 2.40
C VAL A 380 6.22 24.76 3.59
N LYS A 381 5.77 24.28 4.76
CA LYS A 381 6.66 24.05 5.91
C LYS A 381 7.64 22.91 5.61
N GLU A 382 7.15 21.78 5.10
CA GLU A 382 7.97 20.59 4.81
C GLU A 382 9.15 20.93 3.88
N LYS A 383 8.88 21.64 2.77
CA LYS A 383 9.90 22.11 1.81
C LYS A 383 10.97 22.98 2.48
N ARG A 384 10.57 23.95 3.31
CA ARG A 384 11.50 24.85 4.04
C ARG A 384 12.35 24.15 5.10
N THR A 385 11.91 23.01 5.62
CA THR A 385 12.73 22.13 6.48
C THR A 385 13.62 21.16 5.70
N GLY A 386 13.22 20.79 4.47
CA GLY A 386 14.03 19.95 3.58
C GLY A 386 15.27 20.66 3.06
N GLU A 387 15.17 21.94 2.69
CA GLU A 387 16.30 22.77 2.20
C GLU A 387 17.33 23.18 3.27
N LYS A 388 17.11 22.78 4.54
CA LYS A 388 17.99 23.12 5.69
C LYS A 388 18.75 21.91 6.26
N LYS A 389 18.82 20.82 5.50
CA LYS A 389 19.61 19.62 5.80
C LYS A 389 20.50 19.26 4.61
#